data_AF-A0A2E7VV00-F1
#
_entry.id   AF-A0A2E7VV00-F1
#
_cell.length_a   1.000
_cell.length_b   1.000
_cell.length_c   1.000
_cell.angle_alpha   90.00
_cell.angle_beta   90.00
_cell.angle_gamma   90.00
#
_symmetry.space_group_name_H-M   'P 1'
#
loop_
_entity.id
_entity.type
_entity.pdbx_description
1 polymer ?
#
loop_
_entity_poly.entity_id
_entity_poly.type
_entity_poly.pdbx_seq_one_letter_code
_entity_poly.pdbx_strand_id
1 'polypeptide(L)'
;MLSVLLHSYVHTEIILSLIFAEMLYLFLVFGTKGKFSVGPITDYTNSLYFLSGIFVLFLALVWPVHYVSEYYLFSAHMLQHIMISYIAPPLLLSGLNYKISDSFLGLKYIKSIFQYFFHPAFCFVLFNLIFGLWHLPNIYDLSVS
;
A
#
# COMPACT_ATOMS: atom_id res chain seq x y z
N MET A 1 8.88 21.32 -16.51
CA MET A 1 7.59 21.19 -15.76
C MET A 1 6.48 20.61 -16.62
N LEU A 2 6.22 21.12 -17.84
CA LEU A 2 5.19 20.56 -18.74
C LEU A 2 5.51 19.13 -19.25
N SER A 3 6.81 18.78 -19.36
CA SER A 3 7.27 17.44 -19.75
C SER A 3 6.94 16.35 -18.72
N VAL A 4 7.00 16.68 -17.41
CA VAL A 4 6.59 15.79 -16.31
C VAL A 4 5.11 15.42 -16.42
N LEU A 5 4.28 16.36 -16.89
CA LEU A 5 2.84 16.16 -17.09
C LEU A 5 2.51 15.38 -18.38
N LEU A 6 3.36 15.44 -19.40
CA LEU A 6 3.06 14.94 -20.76
C LEU A 6 3.78 13.64 -21.14
N HIS A 7 4.83 13.23 -20.43
CA HIS A 7 5.64 12.03 -20.72
C HIS A 7 5.69 11.03 -19.54
N SER A 8 4.68 11.05 -18.67
CA SER A 8 4.51 9.96 -17.71
C SER A 8 4.14 8.70 -18.51
N TYR A 9 5.02 7.71 -18.58
CA TYR A 9 4.65 6.37 -19.02
C TYR A 9 3.67 5.82 -17.98
N VAL A 10 2.39 6.12 -18.20
CA VAL A 10 1.36 5.71 -17.26
C VAL A 10 1.23 4.20 -17.35
N HIS A 11 1.77 3.54 -16.32
CA HIS A 11 1.60 2.12 -16.08
C HIS A 11 0.12 1.80 -15.90
N THR A 12 -0.53 1.44 -17.00
CA THR A 12 -1.99 1.27 -17.05
C THR A 12 -2.39 0.08 -16.16
N GLU A 13 -1.51 -0.91 -16.07
CA GLU A 13 -1.59 -2.04 -15.15
C GLU A 13 -1.68 -1.62 -13.68
N ILE A 14 -0.92 -0.60 -13.25
CA ILE A 14 -0.95 -0.11 -11.88
C ILE A 14 -2.29 0.59 -11.63
N ILE A 15 -2.72 1.47 -12.53
CA ILE A 15 -4.01 2.16 -12.40
C ILE A 15 -5.16 1.14 -12.33
N LEU A 16 -5.16 0.15 -13.24
CA LEU A 16 -6.17 -0.91 -13.25
C LEU A 16 -6.17 -1.68 -11.93
N SER A 17 -5.00 -2.01 -11.39
CA SER A 17 -4.89 -2.72 -10.10
C SER A 17 -5.42 -1.89 -8.93
N LEU A 18 -5.17 -0.59 -8.90
CA LEU A 18 -5.65 0.31 -7.85
C LEU A 18 -7.17 0.51 -7.92
N ILE A 19 -7.71 0.72 -9.13
CA ILE A 19 -9.15 0.82 -9.35
C ILE A 19 -9.82 -0.50 -8.98
N PHE A 20 -9.25 -1.63 -9.40
CA PHE A 20 -9.77 -2.96 -9.07
C PHE A 20 -9.76 -3.19 -7.56
N ALA A 21 -8.70 -2.81 -6.84
CA ALA A 21 -8.63 -2.92 -5.39
C ALA A 21 -9.70 -2.08 -4.69
N GLU A 22 -9.90 -0.83 -5.11
CA GLU A 22 -10.95 0.05 -4.60
C GLU A 22 -12.34 -0.53 -4.86
N MET A 23 -12.62 -0.97 -6.09
CA MET A 23 -13.89 -1.58 -6.46
C MET A 23 -14.16 -2.87 -5.68
N LEU A 24 -13.13 -3.71 -5.50
CA LEU A 24 -13.23 -4.93 -4.70
C LEU A 24 -13.57 -4.61 -3.24
N TYR A 25 -12.91 -3.62 -2.64
CA TYR A 25 -13.19 -3.18 -1.28
C TYR A 25 -14.63 -2.68 -1.13
N LEU A 26 -15.08 -1.77 -2.01
CA LEU A 26 -16.45 -1.25 -1.99
C LEU A 26 -17.49 -2.35 -2.22
N PHE A 27 -17.20 -3.30 -3.11
CA PHE A 27 -18.05 -4.47 -3.33
C PHE A 27 -18.15 -5.35 -2.07
N LEU A 28 -17.05 -5.56 -1.35
CA LEU A 28 -17.05 -6.30 -0.09
C LEU A 28 -17.92 -5.60 0.96
N VAL A 29 -17.77 -4.28 1.14
CA VAL A 29 -18.51 -3.52 2.17
C VAL A 29 -19.99 -3.36 1.82
N PHE A 30 -20.30 -2.89 0.61
CA PHE A 30 -21.67 -2.51 0.21
C PHE A 30 -22.39 -3.56 -0.63
N GLY A 31 -21.67 -4.37 -1.41
CA GLY A 31 -22.25 -5.35 -2.34
C GLY A 31 -22.67 -6.67 -1.71
N THR A 32 -22.07 -7.07 -0.57
CA THR A 32 -22.29 -8.39 0.05
C THR A 32 -23.57 -8.52 0.89
N LYS A 33 -24.62 -7.77 0.54
CA LYS A 33 -25.90 -7.72 1.28
C LYS A 33 -25.71 -7.45 2.79
N GLY A 34 -24.73 -6.63 3.15
CA GLY A 34 -24.45 -6.25 4.53
C GLY A 34 -23.69 -7.29 5.35
N LYS A 35 -23.14 -8.36 4.74
CA LYS A 35 -22.32 -9.36 5.46
C LYS A 35 -21.13 -8.71 6.17
N PHE A 36 -20.47 -7.77 5.50
CA PHE A 36 -19.30 -7.06 6.03
C PHE A 36 -19.59 -5.64 6.50
N SER A 37 -20.81 -5.13 6.33
CA SER A 37 -21.21 -3.81 6.83
C SER A 37 -21.25 -3.82 8.36
N VAL A 38 -20.58 -2.86 9.00
CA VAL A 38 -20.61 -2.69 10.46
C VAL A 38 -21.70 -1.70 10.85
N GLY A 39 -21.90 -0.68 10.03
CA GLY A 39 -22.87 0.38 10.22
C GLY A 39 -22.61 1.52 9.23
N PRO A 40 -23.64 2.29 8.84
CA PRO A 40 -23.52 3.24 7.73
C PRO A 40 -22.41 4.26 7.96
N ILE A 41 -22.35 4.90 9.14
CA ILE A 41 -21.35 5.93 9.43
C ILE A 41 -19.93 5.36 9.40
N THR A 42 -19.71 4.21 10.05
CA THR A 42 -18.41 3.55 10.10
C THR A 42 -17.96 3.05 8.74
N ASP A 43 -18.88 2.57 7.91
CA ASP A 43 -18.56 2.05 6.59
C ASP A 43 -18.11 3.19 5.65
N TYR A 44 -18.72 4.37 5.73
CA TYR A 44 -18.27 5.56 4.99
C TYR A 44 -16.91 6.07 5.48
N THR A 45 -16.68 6.18 6.79
CA THR A 45 -15.38 6.65 7.32
C THR A 45 -14.26 5.69 6.95
N ASN A 46 -14.50 4.38 7.05
CA ASN A 46 -13.53 3.36 6.68
C ASN A 46 -13.24 3.38 5.19
N SER A 47 -14.27 3.60 4.36
CA SER A 47 -14.08 3.76 2.91
C SER A 47 -13.27 5.00 2.55
N LEU A 48 -13.42 6.10 3.29
CA LEU A 48 -12.58 7.29 3.10
C LEU A 48 -11.11 7.02 3.45
N TYR A 49 -10.85 6.27 4.53
CA TYR A 49 -9.48 5.86 4.87
C TYR A 49 -8.88 4.95 3.80
N PHE A 50 -9.63 3.95 3.33
CA PHE A 50 -9.16 3.05 2.28
C PHE A 50 -8.86 3.81 0.98
N LEU A 51 -9.79 4.66 0.54
CA LEU A 51 -9.63 5.51 -0.64
C LEU A 51 -8.44 6.47 -0.49
N SER A 52 -8.21 7.03 0.70
CA SER A 52 -7.05 7.87 0.95
C SER A 52 -5.73 7.09 0.83
N GLY A 53 -5.70 5.82 1.26
CA GLY A 53 -4.55 4.93 1.07
C GLY A 53 -4.29 4.62 -0.40
N ILE A 54 -5.34 4.30 -1.16
CA ILE A 54 -5.26 4.10 -2.62
C ILE A 54 -4.79 5.38 -3.32
N PHE A 55 -5.27 6.54 -2.89
CA PHE A 55 -4.84 7.82 -3.45
C PHE A 55 -3.35 8.11 -3.18
N VAL A 56 -2.86 7.80 -1.98
CA VAL A 56 -1.42 7.88 -1.67
C VAL A 56 -0.61 6.94 -2.56
N LEU A 57 -1.07 5.71 -2.78
CA LEU A 57 -0.41 4.77 -3.71
C LEU A 57 -0.42 5.28 -5.15
N PHE A 58 -1.53 5.87 -5.60
CA PHE A 58 -1.60 6.51 -6.91
C PHE A 58 -0.56 7.63 -7.05
N LEU A 59 -0.45 8.49 -6.03
CA LEU A 59 0.54 9.57 -6.03
C LEU A 59 1.98 9.05 -6.07
N ALA A 60 2.26 7.98 -5.33
CA ALA A 60 3.58 7.38 -5.22
C ALA A 60 3.99 6.57 -6.45
N LEU A 61 3.08 5.81 -7.05
CA LEU A 61 3.38 4.82 -8.10
C LEU A 61 3.07 5.29 -9.51
N VAL A 62 2.18 6.27 -9.69
CA VAL A 62 1.75 6.70 -11.02
C VAL A 62 2.19 8.13 -11.26
N TRP A 63 1.71 9.07 -10.46
CA TRP A 63 1.92 10.49 -10.73
C TRP A 63 1.70 11.34 -9.49
N PRO A 64 2.56 12.33 -9.16
CA PRO A 64 3.77 12.78 -9.88
C PRO A 64 5.07 12.20 -9.33
N VAL A 65 5.02 11.51 -8.18
CA VAL A 65 6.23 11.17 -7.42
C VAL A 65 7.09 10.18 -8.17
N HIS A 66 6.48 9.17 -8.81
CA HIS A 66 7.19 8.13 -9.56
C HIS A 66 8.12 8.67 -10.65
N TYR A 67 7.65 9.63 -11.45
CA TYR A 67 8.47 10.21 -12.51
C TYR A 67 9.61 11.07 -11.94
N VAL A 68 9.34 11.83 -10.87
CA VAL A 68 10.35 12.68 -10.24
C VAL A 68 11.39 11.84 -9.50
N SER A 69 10.98 10.73 -8.89
CA SER A 69 11.88 9.81 -8.19
C SER A 69 12.83 9.08 -9.12
N GLU A 70 12.35 8.66 -10.29
CA GLU A 70 13.12 7.86 -11.23
C GLU A 70 14.12 8.70 -12.03
N TYR A 71 13.73 9.89 -12.49
CA TYR A 71 14.52 10.64 -13.47
C TYR A 71 15.21 11.90 -12.93
N TYR A 72 14.86 12.38 -11.72
CA TYR A 72 15.30 13.71 -11.28
C TYR A 72 15.89 13.76 -9.87
N LEU A 73 15.21 13.21 -8.86
CA LEU A 73 15.52 13.49 -7.46
C LEU A 73 15.55 12.23 -6.60
N PHE A 74 16.72 11.95 -6.02
CA PHE A 74 16.86 10.92 -4.99
C PHE A 74 15.98 11.18 -3.76
N SER A 75 15.76 12.44 -3.38
CA SER A 75 14.84 12.79 -2.29
C SER A 75 13.38 12.42 -2.62
N ALA A 76 12.96 12.54 -3.88
CA ALA A 76 11.65 12.08 -4.32
C ALA A 76 11.57 10.55 -4.33
N HIS A 77 12.66 9.86 -4.65
CA HIS A 77 12.77 8.40 -4.51
C HIS A 77 12.59 7.92 -3.07
N MET A 78 13.25 8.58 -2.11
CA MET A 78 13.05 8.25 -0.70
C MET A 78 11.64 8.58 -0.22
N LEU A 79 11.07 9.69 -0.69
CA LEU A 79 9.68 10.05 -0.40
C LEU A 79 8.70 9.01 -0.95
N GLN A 80 8.95 8.47 -2.16
CA GLN A 80 8.15 7.39 -2.73
C GLN A 80 8.14 6.16 -1.82
N HIS A 81 9.30 5.72 -1.34
CA HIS A 81 9.39 4.60 -0.40
C HIS A 81 8.61 4.88 0.89
N ILE A 82 8.75 6.08 1.46
CA ILE A 82 8.03 6.46 2.69
C ILE A 82 6.51 6.43 2.48
N MET A 83 6.02 6.96 1.36
CA MET A 83 4.59 6.93 1.03
C MET A 83 4.06 5.51 0.95
N ILE A 84 4.80 4.60 0.30
CA ILE A 84 4.41 3.20 0.10
C ILE A 84 4.53 2.38 1.38
N SER A 85 5.54 2.63 2.23
CA SER A 85 5.82 1.78 3.39
C SER A 85 5.19 2.28 4.70
N TYR A 86 5.02 3.59 4.87
CA TYR A 86 4.59 4.19 6.14
C TYR A 86 3.26 4.92 6.09
N ILE A 87 2.83 5.41 4.92
CA ILE A 87 1.60 6.22 4.81
C ILE A 87 0.45 5.38 4.27
N ALA A 88 0.62 4.74 3.10
CA ALA A 88 -0.43 3.95 2.48
C ALA A 88 -0.86 2.74 3.34
N PRO A 89 0.04 1.91 3.91
CA PRO A 89 -0.36 0.71 4.64
C PRO A 89 -1.26 0.98 5.86
N PRO A 90 -0.95 1.93 6.78
CA PRO A 90 -1.85 2.19 7.90
C PRO A 90 -3.18 2.81 7.48
N LEU A 91 -3.23 3.61 6.40
CA LEU A 91 -4.50 4.13 5.86
C LEU A 91 -5.38 3.01 5.31
N LEU A 92 -4.80 2.12 4.50
CA LEU A 92 -5.51 0.96 3.97
C LEU A 92 -5.99 0.04 5.09
N LEU A 93 -5.14 -0.25 6.08
CA LEU A 93 -5.50 -1.06 7.24
C LEU A 93 -6.60 -0.40 8.09
N SER A 94 -6.56 0.91 8.28
CA SER A 94 -7.59 1.66 9.02
C SER A 94 -8.93 1.68 8.28
N GLY A 95 -8.89 1.58 6.94
CA GLY A 95 -10.09 1.40 6.13
C GLY A 95 -10.67 -0.02 6.17
N LEU A 96 -9.88 -1.03 6.55
CA LEU A 96 -10.41 -2.38 6.73
C LEU A 96 -11.18 -2.48 8.05
N ASN A 97 -12.43 -2.91 7.97
CA ASN A 97 -13.21 -3.18 9.16
C ASN A 97 -12.89 -4.55 9.79
N TYR A 98 -13.24 -4.73 11.07
CA TYR A 98 -12.96 -5.97 11.78
C TYR A 98 -13.64 -7.19 11.15
N LYS A 99 -14.82 -7.05 10.51
CA LYS A 99 -15.51 -8.17 9.86
C LYS A 99 -14.74 -8.71 8.65
N ILE A 100 -14.14 -7.82 7.86
CA ILE A 100 -13.28 -8.19 6.72
C ILE A 100 -12.00 -8.85 7.25
N SER A 101 -11.37 -8.23 8.25
CA SER A 101 -10.16 -8.77 8.89
C SER A 101 -10.38 -10.16 9.51
N ASP A 102 -11.45 -10.32 10.30
CA ASP A 102 -11.81 -11.56 10.98
C ASP A 102 -12.21 -12.67 9.99
N SER A 103 -12.88 -12.32 8.89
CA SER A 103 -13.19 -13.32 7.87
C SER A 103 -11.95 -13.83 7.15
N PHE A 104 -10.90 -13.00 7.02
CA PHE A 104 -9.64 -13.39 6.41
C PHE A 104 -8.77 -14.19 7.40
N LEU A 105 -8.73 -13.77 8.66
CA LEU A 105 -7.98 -14.40 9.75
C LEU A 105 -8.73 -15.56 10.44
N GLY A 106 -9.98 -15.83 10.07
CA GLY A 106 -10.82 -16.87 10.66
C GLY A 106 -10.38 -18.29 10.31
N LEU A 107 -9.52 -18.45 9.30
CA LEU A 107 -8.91 -19.73 8.96
C LEU A 107 -7.75 -20.01 9.94
N LYS A 108 -7.93 -21.03 10.81
CA LYS A 108 -6.99 -21.39 11.90
C LYS A 108 -5.53 -21.47 11.43
N TYR A 109 -5.28 -22.00 10.24
CA TYR A 109 -3.94 -22.09 9.65
C TYR A 109 -3.38 -20.72 9.24
N ILE A 110 -4.21 -19.87 8.64
CA ILE A 110 -3.81 -18.50 8.25
C ILE A 110 -3.47 -17.71 9.50
N LYS A 111 -4.31 -17.76 10.55
CA LYS A 111 -4.06 -17.05 11.80
C LYS A 111 -2.71 -17.40 12.43
N SER A 112 -2.37 -18.69 12.49
CA SER A 112 -1.12 -19.14 13.11
C SER A 112 0.12 -18.70 12.34
N ILE A 113 0.07 -18.78 11.00
CA ILE A 113 1.15 -18.30 10.13
C ILE A 113 1.27 -16.78 10.26
N PHE A 114 0.14 -16.07 10.25
CA PHE A 114 0.10 -14.62 10.35
C PHE A 114 0.68 -14.13 11.68
N GLN A 115 0.32 -14.76 12.80
CA GLN A 115 0.85 -14.40 14.12
C GLN A 115 2.37 -14.62 14.25
N TYR A 116 2.93 -15.62 13.57
CA TYR A 116 4.37 -15.87 13.57
C TYR A 116 5.13 -14.87 12.69
N PHE A 117 4.73 -14.72 11.43
CA PHE A 117 5.41 -13.85 10.46
C PHE A 117 5.16 -12.36 10.72
N PHE A 118 4.01 -11.99 11.27
CA PHE A 118 3.69 -10.61 11.63
C PHE A 118 3.91 -10.34 13.13
N HIS A 119 4.69 -11.18 13.82
CA HIS A 119 5.12 -10.88 15.18
C HIS A 119 5.98 -9.61 15.17
N PRO A 120 5.70 -8.59 16.00
CA PRO A 120 6.38 -7.28 15.94
C PRO A 120 7.91 -7.39 15.96
N ALA A 121 8.44 -8.29 16.79
CA ALA A 121 9.89 -8.54 16.87
C ALA A 121 10.47 -9.13 15.57
N PHE A 122 9.76 -10.07 14.94
CA PHE A 122 10.21 -10.67 13.68
C PHE A 122 10.19 -9.64 12.55
N CYS A 123 9.08 -8.90 12.41
CA CYS A 123 8.99 -7.81 11.43
C CYS A 123 10.07 -6.74 11.66
N PHE A 124 10.32 -6.36 12.92
CA PHE A 124 11.33 -5.36 13.25
C PHE A 124 12.74 -5.83 12.85
N VAL A 125 13.12 -7.06 13.21
CA VAL A 125 14.43 -7.62 12.84
C VAL A 125 14.54 -7.74 11.32
N LEU A 126 13.52 -8.29 10.66
CA LEU A 126 13.51 -8.47 9.20
C LEU A 126 13.60 -7.13 8.46
N PHE A 127 12.81 -6.14 8.88
CA PHE A 127 12.85 -4.79 8.30
C PHE A 127 14.22 -4.15 8.46
N ASN A 128 14.81 -4.16 9.67
CA ASN A 128 16.13 -3.56 9.90
C ASN A 128 17.24 -4.30 9.14
N LEU A 129 17.14 -5.63 9.02
CA LEU A 129 18.11 -6.43 8.26
C LEU A 129 18.05 -6.06 6.78
N ILE A 130 16.86 -6.07 6.17
CA ILE A 130 16.67 -5.69 4.77
C ILE A 130 17.10 -4.23 4.56
N PHE A 131 16.66 -3.32 5.42
CA PHE A 131 17.02 -1.91 5.37
C PHE A 131 18.54 -1.71 5.44
N GLY A 132 19.22 -2.37 6.37
CA GLY A 132 20.68 -2.32 6.49
C GLY A 132 21.40 -2.87 5.27
N LEU A 133 20.91 -3.98 4.69
CA LEU A 133 21.48 -4.56 3.47
C LEU A 133 21.43 -3.58 2.28
N TRP A 134 20.32 -2.87 2.11
CA TRP A 134 20.18 -1.88 1.03
C TRP A 134 21.05 -0.63 1.21
N HIS A 135 21.60 -0.39 2.40
CA HIS A 135 22.53 0.71 2.65
C HIS A 135 24.01 0.28 2.54
N LEU A 136 24.30 -1.00 2.24
CA LEU A 136 25.65 -1.44 1.94
C LEU A 136 26.02 -1.03 0.49
N PRO A 137 27.12 -0.27 0.28
CA PRO A 137 27.46 0.29 -1.03
C PRO A 137 27.57 -0.76 -2.14
N ASN A 138 28.12 -1.94 -1.84
CA ASN A 138 28.27 -3.02 -2.82
C ASN A 138 26.94 -3.62 -3.33
N ILE A 139 25.86 -3.55 -2.54
CA ILE A 139 24.53 -4.06 -2.95
C ILE A 139 23.75 -2.96 -3.65
N TYR A 140 23.93 -1.70 -3.23
CA TYR A 140 23.34 -0.54 -3.88
C TYR A 140 23.84 -0.39 -5.32
N ASP A 141 25.15 -0.53 -5.55
CA ASP A 141 25.73 -0.40 -6.88
C ASP A 141 25.20 -1.44 -7.88
N LEU A 142 24.82 -2.64 -7.41
CA LEU A 142 24.18 -3.69 -8.23
C LEU A 142 22.73 -3.38 -8.61
N SER A 143 22.07 -2.47 -7.89
CA SER A 143 20.68 -2.07 -8.16
C SER A 143 20.56 -0.87 -9.10
N VAL A 144 21.66 -0.11 -9.25
CA VAL A 144 21.75 1.09 -10.10
C VAL A 144 22.46 0.79 -11.44
N SER A 145 23.14 -0.35 -11.56
CA SER A 145 23.77 -0.85 -12.80
C SER A 145 22.81 -1.69 -13.65
#